data_AF-A0A974TLY0-F1
#
_entry.id   AF-A0A974TLY0-F1
#
_cell.length_a   1.000
_cell.length_b   1.000
_cell.length_c   1.000
_cell.angle_alpha   90.00
_cell.angle_beta   90.00
_cell.angle_gamma   90.00
#
_symmetry.space_group_name_H-M   'P 1'
#
loop_
_entity.id
_entity.type
_entity.pdbx_description
1 polymer ?
#
loop_
_entity_poly.entity_id
_entity_poly.type
_entity_poly.pdbx_seq_one_letter_code
_entity_poly.pdbx_strand_id
1 'polypeptide(L)'
;MTTFRLQKPEEEVRRVGFVLEKQGIHERIPAQVGLNIDVSGSMSELFKSGTVQSALERVLPVALYFDDDGRIDTWVFSNDERMASLTPVTATTYQGYVEREIMENRALKRVLWGGTDYAPVIRSNLMTYGLLEEHDAGGLLGMIFGQKKDTFGEETRSGTPAINYFLTDGLNNDYDAAWRLLSEAEHAESQIYYVMVGIGDDNFRFLRDAAEEFPNVGFVSARDLGEFVGGDDAYEKLLPAELCSWLKHEHEGEDDHH
;
A
#
# COMPACT_ATOMS: atom_id res chain seq x y z
N MET A 1 -12.75 -14.16 16.77
CA MET A 1 -13.20 -12.77 16.57
C MET A 1 -13.82 -12.69 15.19
N THR A 2 -14.90 -11.93 15.02
CA THR A 2 -15.51 -11.72 13.70
C THR A 2 -14.61 -10.76 12.93
N THR A 3 -13.97 -11.23 11.86
CA THR A 3 -13.16 -10.40 10.98
C THR A 3 -14.06 -9.44 10.18
N PHE A 4 -13.58 -8.21 9.93
CA PHE A 4 -14.31 -7.22 9.14
C PHE A 4 -14.64 -7.77 7.75
N ARG A 5 -15.86 -7.51 7.29
CA ARG A 5 -16.29 -7.80 5.92
C ARG A 5 -17.02 -6.59 5.35
N LEU A 6 -16.51 -6.05 4.26
CA LEU A 6 -17.09 -4.94 3.54
C LEU A 6 -18.36 -5.38 2.82
N GLN A 7 -19.51 -4.83 3.26
CA GLN A 7 -20.81 -5.11 2.66
C GLN A 7 -21.34 -3.93 1.82
N LYS A 8 -21.02 -2.70 2.23
CA LYS A 8 -21.52 -1.46 1.65
C LYS A 8 -20.39 -0.44 1.49
N PRO A 9 -19.62 -0.53 0.39
CA PRO A 9 -18.49 0.36 0.13
C PRO A 9 -18.86 1.85 0.29
N GLU A 10 -20.04 2.25 -0.16
CA GLU A 10 -20.52 3.64 -0.10
C GLU A 10 -20.78 4.18 1.31
N GLU A 11 -21.10 3.33 2.29
CA GLU A 11 -21.22 3.73 3.70
C GLU A 11 -19.84 3.95 4.32
N GLU A 12 -18.88 3.10 3.96
CA GLU A 12 -17.51 3.16 4.47
C GLU A 12 -16.71 4.31 3.82
N VAL A 13 -16.93 4.62 2.53
CA VAL A 13 -16.37 5.81 1.86
C VAL A 13 -16.83 7.11 2.55
N ARG A 14 -18.09 7.16 3.02
CA ARG A 14 -18.59 8.31 3.79
C ARG A 14 -17.87 8.45 5.14
N ARG A 15 -17.48 7.34 5.78
CA ARG A 15 -16.67 7.36 7.01
C ARG A 15 -15.27 7.88 6.75
N VAL A 16 -14.65 7.49 5.64
CA VAL A 16 -13.36 8.05 5.18
C VAL A 16 -13.47 9.57 5.05
N GLY A 17 -14.47 10.06 4.32
CA GLY A 17 -14.72 11.50 4.17
C GLY A 17 -14.87 12.23 5.52
N PHE A 18 -15.62 11.64 6.46
CA PHE A 18 -15.77 12.22 7.80
C PHE A 18 -14.45 12.28 8.60
N VAL A 19 -13.58 11.28 8.48
CA VAL A 19 -12.25 11.32 9.10
C VAL A 19 -11.40 12.42 8.51
N LEU A 20 -11.42 12.58 7.18
CA LEU A 20 -10.68 13.63 6.48
C LEU A 20 -11.19 15.03 6.82
N GLU A 21 -12.51 15.23 6.90
CA GLU A 21 -13.11 16.50 7.35
C GLU A 21 -12.65 16.89 8.75
N LYS A 22 -12.56 15.93 9.69
CA LYS A 22 -12.01 16.18 11.04
C LYS A 22 -10.53 16.58 11.01
N GLN A 23 -9.77 16.08 10.04
CA GLN A 23 -8.38 16.46 9.80
C GLN A 23 -8.27 17.77 9.00
N GLY A 24 -9.38 18.42 8.66
CA GLY A 24 -9.42 19.69 7.94
C GLY A 24 -9.17 19.56 6.44
N ILE A 25 -9.43 18.39 5.85
CA ILE A 25 -9.51 18.19 4.40
C ILE A 25 -11.00 18.24 4.03
N HIS A 26 -11.43 19.37 3.49
CA HIS A 26 -12.84 19.62 3.14
C HIS A 26 -13.13 19.43 1.65
N GLU A 27 -12.08 19.48 0.83
CA GLU A 27 -12.13 19.22 -0.59
C GLU A 27 -11.40 17.92 -0.91
N ARG A 28 -11.88 17.19 -1.91
CA ARG A 28 -11.29 15.91 -2.29
C ARG A 28 -9.94 16.18 -2.97
N ILE A 29 -8.87 15.72 -2.35
CA ILE A 29 -7.53 15.69 -2.94
C ILE A 29 -7.40 14.36 -3.70
N PRO A 30 -7.18 14.36 -5.03
CA PRO A 30 -6.98 13.12 -5.78
C PRO A 30 -5.69 12.42 -5.34
N ALA A 31 -5.75 11.12 -5.08
CA ALA A 31 -4.56 10.31 -4.83
C ALA A 31 -4.77 8.86 -5.28
N GLN A 32 -3.74 8.26 -5.85
CA GLN A 32 -3.69 6.84 -6.16
C GLN A 32 -3.50 6.03 -4.88
N VAL A 33 -4.00 4.80 -4.84
CA VAL A 33 -3.85 3.94 -3.66
C VAL A 33 -3.18 2.62 -4.01
N GLY A 34 -2.07 2.35 -3.33
CA GLY A 34 -1.30 1.11 -3.42
C GLY A 34 -1.42 0.26 -2.16
N LEU A 35 -1.32 -1.07 -2.32
CA LEU A 35 -1.29 -2.04 -1.24
C LEU A 35 -0.17 -3.07 -1.47
N ASN A 36 0.83 -3.02 -0.59
CA ASN A 36 1.99 -3.91 -0.59
C ASN A 36 1.81 -4.92 0.53
N ILE A 37 1.73 -6.21 0.18
CA ILE A 37 1.40 -7.28 1.13
C ILE A 37 2.59 -8.22 1.28
N ASP A 38 3.14 -8.27 2.49
CA ASP A 38 4.14 -9.25 2.89
C ASP A 38 3.54 -10.67 2.84
N VAL A 39 4.14 -11.53 2.02
CA VAL A 39 3.77 -12.95 1.89
C VAL A 39 4.85 -13.87 2.46
N SER A 40 5.62 -13.39 3.44
CA SER A 40 6.57 -14.20 4.21
C SER A 40 5.89 -15.33 4.97
N GLY A 41 6.67 -16.34 5.35
CA GLY A 41 6.13 -17.51 6.05
C GLY A 41 5.41 -17.19 7.37
N SER A 42 5.85 -16.15 8.08
CA SER A 42 5.28 -15.71 9.36
C SER A 42 3.89 -15.09 9.21
N MET A 43 3.59 -14.49 8.05
CA MET A 43 2.27 -13.96 7.71
C MET A 43 1.23 -15.06 7.39
N SER A 44 1.64 -16.31 7.16
CA SER A 44 0.77 -17.36 6.57
C SER A 44 -0.52 -17.65 7.34
N GLU A 45 -0.54 -17.52 8.66
CA GLU A 45 -1.76 -17.72 9.45
C GLU A 45 -2.78 -16.59 9.24
N LEU A 46 -2.34 -15.35 9.01
CA LEU A 46 -3.22 -14.20 8.72
C LEU A 46 -3.91 -14.34 7.35
N PHE A 47 -3.24 -14.99 6.40
CA PHE A 47 -3.84 -15.36 5.12
C PHE A 47 -4.93 -16.43 5.32
N LYS A 48 -4.60 -17.52 6.01
CA LYS A 48 -5.54 -18.63 6.27
C LYS A 48 -6.76 -18.20 7.07
N SER A 49 -6.61 -17.26 8.00
CA SER A 49 -7.72 -16.73 8.80
C SER A 49 -8.60 -15.73 8.03
N GLY A 50 -8.16 -15.27 6.86
CA GLY A 50 -8.84 -14.22 6.08
C GLY A 50 -8.59 -12.81 6.62
N THR A 51 -7.68 -12.61 7.58
CA THR A 51 -7.42 -11.29 8.15
C THR A 51 -6.78 -10.34 7.13
N VAL A 52 -5.93 -10.85 6.24
CA VAL A 52 -5.37 -10.06 5.13
C VAL A 52 -6.47 -9.61 4.16
N GLN A 53 -7.46 -10.47 3.89
CA GLN A 53 -8.62 -10.11 3.08
C GLN A 53 -9.42 -8.98 3.73
N SER A 54 -9.63 -9.03 5.04
CA SER A 54 -10.28 -7.95 5.79
C SER A 54 -9.50 -6.64 5.76
N ALA A 55 -8.17 -6.69 5.76
CA ALA A 55 -7.34 -5.49 5.64
C ALA A 55 -7.45 -4.84 4.25
N LEU A 56 -7.38 -5.65 3.18
CA LEU A 56 -7.65 -5.19 1.82
C LEU A 56 -9.04 -4.57 1.69
N GLU A 57 -10.06 -5.23 2.25
CA GLU A 57 -11.43 -4.71 2.30
C GLU A 57 -11.56 -3.39 3.07
N ARG A 58 -10.69 -3.16 4.06
CA ARG A 58 -10.66 -1.91 4.83
C ARG A 58 -9.93 -0.78 4.11
N VAL A 59 -8.95 -1.09 3.26
CA VAL A 59 -8.26 -0.11 2.41
C VAL A 59 -9.12 0.31 1.22
N LEU A 60 -9.98 -0.58 0.68
CA LEU A 60 -10.78 -0.28 -0.51
C LEU A 60 -11.64 1.01 -0.42
N PRO A 61 -12.34 1.32 0.68
CA PRO A 61 -13.05 2.59 0.83
C PRO A 61 -12.14 3.82 0.78
N VAL A 62 -10.86 3.70 1.17
CA VAL A 62 -9.87 4.78 1.00
C VAL A 62 -9.59 4.99 -0.48
N ALA A 63 -9.32 3.92 -1.23
CA ALA A 63 -9.12 3.99 -2.68
C ALA A 63 -10.34 4.55 -3.42
N LEU A 64 -11.55 4.12 -3.07
CA LEU A 64 -12.78 4.66 -3.66
C LEU A 64 -13.04 6.14 -3.33
N TYR A 65 -12.43 6.67 -2.26
CA TYR A 65 -12.48 8.09 -1.94
C TYR A 65 -11.43 8.88 -2.72
N PHE A 66 -10.17 8.41 -2.73
CA PHE A 66 -9.03 9.17 -3.25
C PHE A 66 -8.78 8.95 -4.75
N ASP A 67 -8.84 7.71 -5.22
CA ASP A 67 -8.42 7.33 -6.57
C ASP A 67 -9.56 7.55 -7.56
N ASP A 68 -9.28 8.25 -8.66
CA ASP A 68 -10.26 8.58 -9.70
C ASP A 68 -10.78 7.33 -10.43
N ASP A 69 -9.97 6.29 -10.56
CA ASP A 69 -10.40 5.01 -11.12
C ASP A 69 -10.89 4.01 -10.05
N GLY A 70 -10.81 4.40 -8.77
CA GLY A 70 -11.35 3.68 -7.63
C GLY A 70 -10.73 2.30 -7.43
N ARG A 71 -9.46 2.12 -7.79
CA ARG A 71 -8.74 0.85 -7.68
C ARG A 71 -7.63 0.90 -6.63
N ILE A 72 -7.19 -0.29 -6.21
CA ILE A 72 -5.97 -0.47 -5.42
C ILE A 72 -4.93 -1.16 -6.29
N ASP A 73 -3.82 -0.50 -6.58
CA ASP A 73 -2.66 -1.18 -7.17
C ASP A 73 -2.07 -2.13 -6.13
N THR A 74 -1.90 -3.41 -6.46
CA THR A 74 -1.60 -4.42 -5.44
C THR A 74 -0.31 -5.17 -5.76
N TRP A 75 0.54 -5.31 -4.76
CA TRP A 75 1.77 -6.10 -4.82
C TRP A 75 1.84 -7.11 -3.69
N VAL A 76 2.53 -8.22 -3.98
CA VAL A 76 3.00 -9.17 -2.97
C VAL A 76 4.51 -9.27 -3.03
N PHE A 77 5.15 -9.44 -1.88
CA PHE A 77 6.61 -9.54 -1.79
C PHE A 77 7.07 -10.50 -0.70
N SER A 78 8.26 -11.07 -0.90
CA SER A 78 8.99 -11.83 0.11
C SER A 78 10.49 -11.52 -0.02
N ASN A 79 11.37 -12.51 -0.02
CA ASN A 79 12.82 -12.33 -0.09
C ASN A 79 13.44 -12.72 -1.44
N ASP A 80 14.72 -12.45 -1.61
CA ASP A 80 15.54 -12.76 -2.80
C ASP A 80 14.99 -12.11 -4.09
N GLU A 81 14.64 -10.83 -4.05
CA GLU A 81 14.05 -10.10 -5.19
C GLU A 81 12.69 -10.65 -5.65
N ARG A 82 12.02 -11.47 -4.82
CA ARG A 82 10.74 -12.08 -5.19
C ARG A 82 9.59 -11.17 -4.81
N MET A 83 8.95 -10.63 -5.83
CA MET A 83 7.75 -9.83 -5.74
C MET A 83 6.90 -10.04 -7.00
N ALA A 84 5.64 -9.64 -6.93
CA ALA A 84 4.76 -9.59 -8.09
C ALA A 84 3.75 -8.45 -7.96
N SER A 85 3.49 -7.75 -9.06
CA SER A 85 2.29 -6.94 -9.20
C SER A 85 1.11 -7.82 -9.59
N LEU A 86 -0.08 -7.50 -9.07
CA LEU A 86 -1.31 -8.24 -9.29
C LEU A 86 -2.36 -7.36 -9.96
N THR A 87 -3.41 -8.01 -10.49
CA THR A 87 -4.57 -7.30 -11.04
C THR A 87 -5.15 -6.33 -10.00
N PRO A 88 -5.36 -5.03 -10.29
CA PRO A 88 -5.86 -4.10 -9.31
C PRO A 88 -7.19 -4.51 -8.65
N VAL A 89 -7.33 -4.23 -7.36
CA VAL A 89 -8.57 -4.46 -6.61
C VAL A 89 -9.55 -3.35 -6.92
N THR A 90 -10.82 -3.66 -7.13
CA THR A 90 -11.90 -2.69 -7.36
C THR A 90 -13.12 -3.03 -6.52
N ALA A 91 -14.11 -2.13 -6.49
CA ALA A 91 -15.43 -2.38 -5.89
C ALA A 91 -16.14 -3.65 -6.41
N THR A 92 -15.74 -4.17 -7.58
CA THR A 92 -16.34 -5.37 -8.18
C THR A 92 -15.48 -6.63 -8.04
N THR A 93 -14.18 -6.51 -7.74
CA THR A 93 -13.23 -7.64 -7.71
C THR A 93 -12.71 -7.99 -6.32
N TYR A 94 -13.01 -7.17 -5.30
CA TYR A 94 -12.43 -7.32 -3.96
C TYR A 94 -12.81 -8.60 -3.22
N GLN A 95 -14.02 -9.12 -3.45
CA GLN A 95 -14.52 -10.28 -2.70
C GLN A 95 -13.68 -11.52 -3.02
N GLY A 96 -13.11 -12.13 -1.98
CA GLY A 96 -12.26 -13.31 -2.11
C GLY A 96 -10.98 -13.09 -2.91
N TYR A 97 -10.55 -11.83 -3.06
CA TYR A 97 -9.37 -11.46 -3.83
C TYR A 97 -8.10 -12.16 -3.33
N VAL A 98 -7.87 -12.16 -2.01
CA VAL A 98 -6.65 -12.76 -1.42
C VAL A 98 -6.57 -14.26 -1.74
N GLU A 99 -7.69 -14.99 -1.64
CA GLU A 99 -7.69 -16.42 -1.98
C GLU A 99 -7.41 -16.62 -3.48
N ARG A 100 -8.17 -15.91 -4.33
CA ARG A 100 -8.18 -16.11 -5.79
C ARG A 100 -6.88 -15.65 -6.46
N GLU A 101 -6.42 -14.44 -6.13
CA GLU A 101 -5.30 -13.79 -6.82
C GLU A 101 -3.95 -14.04 -6.14
N ILE A 102 -3.94 -14.42 -4.85
CA ILE A 102 -2.72 -14.67 -4.08
C ILE A 102 -2.53 -16.16 -3.75
N MET A 103 -3.44 -16.75 -2.97
CA MET A 103 -3.24 -18.09 -2.40
C MET A 103 -3.36 -19.21 -3.45
N GLU A 104 -4.33 -19.14 -4.35
CA GLU A 104 -4.57 -20.12 -5.40
C GLU A 104 -3.76 -19.85 -6.68
N ASN A 105 -3.09 -18.70 -6.75
CA ASN A 105 -2.35 -18.27 -7.91
C ASN A 105 -1.03 -19.02 -8.06
N ARG A 106 -1.00 -19.97 -9.00
CA ARG A 106 0.16 -20.84 -9.26
C ARG A 106 1.41 -20.07 -9.69
N ALA A 107 1.27 -18.88 -10.28
CA ALA A 107 2.41 -18.05 -10.66
C ALA A 107 3.18 -17.53 -9.44
N LEU A 108 2.49 -17.35 -8.31
CA LEU A 108 3.08 -16.83 -7.07
C LEU A 108 3.75 -17.90 -6.21
N LYS A 109 3.74 -19.17 -6.61
CA LYS A 109 4.32 -20.26 -5.82
C LYS A 109 5.78 -20.01 -5.39
N ARG A 110 6.55 -19.26 -6.19
CA ARG A 110 7.94 -18.92 -5.86
C ARG A 110 8.07 -17.68 -4.97
N VAL A 111 7.06 -16.81 -4.98
CA VAL A 111 6.99 -15.58 -4.19
C VAL A 111 6.47 -15.86 -2.78
N LEU A 112 5.51 -16.77 -2.62
CA LEU A 112 4.92 -17.07 -1.32
C LEU A 112 5.89 -17.77 -0.35
N TRP A 113 5.73 -17.43 0.93
CA TRP A 113 6.29 -18.11 2.11
C TRP A 113 7.81 -18.11 2.21
N GLY A 114 8.42 -17.03 1.71
CA GLY A 114 9.83 -16.72 1.89
C GLY A 114 10.14 -16.01 3.21
N GLY A 115 11.30 -15.35 3.24
CA GLY A 115 11.61 -14.27 4.19
C GLY A 115 11.01 -12.94 3.71
N THR A 116 11.67 -11.84 4.06
CA THR A 116 11.12 -10.50 3.85
C THR A 116 12.21 -9.51 3.42
N ASP A 117 12.13 -9.04 2.18
CA ASP A 117 12.97 -7.98 1.60
C ASP A 117 12.03 -6.87 1.10
N TYR A 118 12.25 -5.63 1.51
CA TYR A 118 11.37 -4.50 1.18
C TYR A 118 11.79 -3.76 -0.09
N ALA A 119 13.08 -3.73 -0.42
CA ALA A 119 13.59 -2.97 -1.55
C ALA A 119 12.94 -3.33 -2.89
N PRO A 120 12.68 -4.62 -3.23
CA PRO A 120 12.12 -4.97 -4.53
C PRO A 120 10.73 -4.36 -4.76
N VAL A 121 9.87 -4.37 -3.74
CA VAL A 121 8.52 -3.82 -3.86
C VAL A 121 8.52 -2.29 -3.84
N ILE A 122 9.34 -1.66 -2.98
CA ILE A 122 9.48 -0.19 -2.94
C ILE A 122 9.95 0.32 -4.31
N ARG A 123 10.97 -0.33 -4.89
CA ARG A 123 11.44 -0.01 -6.25
C ARG A 123 10.32 -0.08 -7.28
N SER A 124 9.52 -1.15 -7.25
CA SER A 124 8.40 -1.29 -8.18
C SER A 124 7.31 -0.26 -7.96
N ASN A 125 7.04 0.17 -6.73
CA ASN A 125 6.10 1.26 -6.49
C ASN A 125 6.62 2.54 -7.15
N LEU A 126 7.87 2.92 -6.88
CA LEU A 126 8.47 4.12 -7.45
C LEU A 126 8.43 4.11 -8.98
N MET A 127 8.75 2.98 -9.61
CA MET A 127 8.64 2.85 -11.07
C MET A 127 7.20 2.96 -11.58
N THR A 128 6.25 2.33 -10.88
CA THR A 128 4.83 2.34 -11.29
C THR A 128 4.26 3.75 -11.27
N TYR A 129 4.69 4.57 -10.32
CA TYR A 129 4.27 5.96 -10.18
C TYR A 129 5.19 6.95 -10.92
N GLY A 130 6.14 6.47 -11.72
CA GLY A 130 7.04 7.31 -12.53
C GLY A 130 8.10 8.08 -11.75
N LEU A 131 8.34 7.70 -10.49
CA LEU A 131 9.28 8.33 -9.56
C LEU A 131 10.70 7.75 -9.65
N LEU A 132 10.87 6.66 -10.41
CA LEU A 132 12.16 6.03 -10.67
C LEU A 132 12.22 5.51 -12.11
N GLU A 133 13.17 6.01 -12.90
CA GLU A 133 13.49 5.47 -14.22
C GLU A 133 14.53 4.34 -14.10
N GLU A 134 14.32 3.20 -14.74
CA GLU A 134 15.33 2.14 -14.81
C GLU A 134 16.10 2.16 -16.13
N HIS A 135 17.43 2.25 -16.02
CA HIS A 135 18.34 2.13 -17.16
C HIS A 135 18.75 0.66 -17.49
N ASP A 136 18.53 -0.33 -16.61
CA ASP A 136 18.99 -1.73 -16.82
C ASP A 136 18.14 -2.79 -16.07
N ALA A 137 16.90 -3.03 -16.48
CA ALA A 137 16.01 -3.96 -15.76
C ALA A 137 15.17 -4.90 -16.62
N GLY A 138 15.82 -5.53 -17.60
CA GLY A 138 15.18 -6.54 -18.44
C GLY A 138 14.58 -7.74 -17.68
N GLY A 139 14.93 -7.94 -16.40
CA GLY A 139 14.38 -9.01 -15.54
C GLY A 139 13.20 -8.58 -14.66
N LEU A 140 13.24 -7.37 -14.09
CA LEU A 140 12.21 -6.85 -13.18
C LEU A 140 10.93 -6.46 -13.93
N LEU A 141 11.07 -5.85 -15.11
CA LEU A 141 9.93 -5.57 -16.00
C LEU A 141 9.13 -6.83 -16.34
N GLY A 142 9.78 -7.98 -16.52
CA GLY A 142 9.07 -9.24 -16.78
C GLY A 142 8.20 -9.72 -15.62
N MET A 143 8.56 -9.34 -14.38
CA MET A 143 7.84 -9.70 -13.15
C MET A 143 6.84 -8.62 -12.69
N ILE A 144 7.08 -7.36 -13.03
CA ILE A 144 6.14 -6.24 -12.87
C ILE A 144 5.00 -6.33 -13.92
N PHE A 145 5.31 -6.71 -15.17
CA PHE A 145 4.38 -6.67 -16.31
C PHE A 145 3.87 -8.05 -16.78
N GLY A 146 4.03 -9.08 -15.94
CA GLY A 146 3.90 -10.50 -16.30
C GLY A 146 2.48 -11.12 -16.25
N GLN A 147 1.54 -10.65 -17.09
CA GLN A 147 0.55 -11.43 -17.87
C GLN A 147 -0.61 -10.51 -18.32
N LYS A 148 -0.60 -10.19 -19.62
CA LYS A 148 -1.54 -9.30 -20.33
C LYS A 148 -1.47 -7.83 -19.92
N LYS A 149 -0.90 -7.08 -20.85
CA LYS A 149 -1.06 -5.64 -21.02
C LYS A 149 -2.53 -5.34 -21.32
N ASP A 150 -3.38 -5.32 -20.30
CA ASP A 150 -4.59 -4.49 -20.40
C ASP A 150 -4.10 -3.06 -20.23
N THR A 151 -4.01 -2.37 -21.36
CA THR A 151 -3.63 -0.96 -21.51
C THR A 151 -4.62 -0.06 -20.75
N PHE A 152 -4.56 -0.05 -19.43
CA PHE A 152 -5.23 0.92 -18.58
C PHE A 152 -4.17 1.86 -17.99
N GLY A 153 -3.95 2.99 -18.68
CA GLY A 153 -3.52 4.24 -18.05
C GLY A 153 -2.05 4.42 -17.69
N GLU A 154 -1.09 3.78 -18.39
CA GLU A 154 0.35 4.04 -18.15
C GLU A 154 0.75 5.51 -18.42
N GLU A 155 0.08 6.22 -19.32
CA GLU A 155 0.37 7.64 -19.60
C GLU A 155 -0.31 8.63 -18.63
N THR A 156 -1.18 8.18 -17.73
CA THR A 156 -2.11 9.07 -16.99
C THR A 156 -1.91 9.12 -15.47
N ARG A 157 -0.78 8.59 -14.95
CA ARG A 157 -0.58 8.41 -13.50
C ARG A 157 0.59 9.19 -12.90
N SER A 158 1.44 9.78 -13.74
CA SER A 158 2.46 10.73 -13.32
C SER A 158 1.78 12.04 -12.89
N GLY A 159 2.22 12.64 -11.79
CA GLY A 159 1.69 13.92 -11.33
C GLY A 159 0.55 13.81 -10.29
N THR A 160 0.11 12.61 -9.90
CA THR A 160 -0.88 12.42 -8.82
C THR A 160 -0.23 11.79 -7.60
N PRO A 161 -0.45 12.31 -6.38
CA PRO A 161 -0.06 11.69 -5.12
C PRO A 161 -0.46 10.21 -5.02
N ALA A 162 0.35 9.38 -4.36
CA ALA A 162 0.14 7.96 -4.18
C ALA A 162 0.25 7.59 -2.70
N ILE A 163 -0.81 7.03 -2.12
CA ILE A 163 -0.84 6.51 -0.76
C ILE A 163 -0.56 5.01 -0.83
N ASN A 164 0.60 4.57 -0.35
CA ASN A 164 1.01 3.17 -0.37
C ASN A 164 0.93 2.55 1.01
N TYR A 165 -0.06 1.70 1.23
CA TYR A 165 -0.16 0.88 2.43
C TYR A 165 0.83 -0.29 2.34
N PHE A 166 1.62 -0.49 3.39
CA PHE A 166 2.65 -1.53 3.45
C PHE A 166 2.40 -2.44 4.65
N LEU A 167 1.90 -3.65 4.42
CA LEU A 167 1.52 -4.59 5.48
C LEU A 167 2.62 -5.64 5.67
N THR A 168 3.16 -5.73 6.88
CA THR A 168 4.24 -6.67 7.23
C THR A 168 4.22 -6.97 8.74
N ASP A 169 4.77 -8.11 9.15
CA ASP A 169 4.93 -8.48 10.56
C ASP A 169 6.32 -8.20 11.15
N GLY A 170 7.19 -7.49 10.41
CA GLY A 170 8.23 -6.63 11.00
C GLY A 170 9.68 -6.96 10.68
N LEU A 171 9.96 -8.05 9.96
CA LEU A 171 11.32 -8.37 9.54
C LEU A 171 11.67 -7.68 8.22
N ASN A 172 12.86 -7.09 8.14
CA ASN A 172 13.46 -6.67 6.88
C ASN A 172 14.89 -7.21 6.79
N ASN A 173 15.21 -8.01 5.78
CA ASN A 173 16.57 -8.53 5.56
C ASN A 173 17.42 -7.65 4.62
N ASP A 174 16.83 -6.66 3.94
CA ASP A 174 17.52 -5.81 2.96
C ASP A 174 17.57 -4.33 3.36
N TYR A 175 17.76 -4.07 4.66
CA TYR A 175 17.75 -2.74 5.29
C TYR A 175 18.38 -1.65 4.41
N ASP A 176 19.66 -1.80 4.03
CA ASP A 176 20.41 -0.77 3.31
C ASP A 176 19.81 -0.46 1.93
N ALA A 177 19.29 -1.48 1.23
CA ALA A 177 18.70 -1.33 -0.09
C ALA A 177 17.34 -0.64 -0.01
N ALA A 178 16.50 -1.05 0.96
CA ALA A 178 15.19 -0.44 1.19
C ALA A 178 15.33 1.02 1.68
N TRP A 179 16.25 1.26 2.61
CA TRP A 179 16.55 2.59 3.14
C TRP A 179 17.00 3.56 2.05
N ARG A 180 17.87 3.09 1.14
CA ARG A 180 18.31 3.89 -0.01
C ARG A 180 17.14 4.29 -0.90
N LEU A 181 16.20 3.38 -1.18
CA LEU A 181 15.04 3.69 -2.03
C LEU A 181 14.08 4.67 -1.35
N LEU A 182 13.86 4.56 -0.04
CA LEU A 182 13.06 5.55 0.70
C LEU A 182 13.73 6.93 0.68
N SER A 183 15.06 6.98 0.82
CA SER A 183 15.81 8.22 0.69
C SER A 183 15.74 8.80 -0.73
N GLU A 184 15.82 7.98 -1.78
CA GLU A 184 15.64 8.41 -3.16
C GLU A 184 14.22 8.94 -3.42
N ALA A 185 13.20 8.30 -2.85
CA ALA A 185 11.82 8.78 -2.92
C ALA A 185 11.69 10.16 -2.27
N GLU A 186 12.19 10.34 -1.04
CA GLU A 186 12.11 11.62 -0.34
C GLU A 186 12.78 12.77 -1.13
N HIS A 187 13.96 12.56 -1.71
CA HIS A 187 14.67 13.59 -2.47
C HIS A 187 14.04 13.95 -3.82
N ALA A 188 13.19 13.09 -4.38
CA ALA A 188 12.59 13.29 -5.69
C ALA A 188 11.38 14.24 -5.67
N GLU A 189 11.17 14.99 -4.57
CA GLU A 189 9.91 15.72 -4.29
C GLU A 189 8.71 14.79 -4.51
N SER A 190 8.85 13.53 -4.06
CA SER A 190 8.01 12.47 -4.57
C SER A 190 6.58 12.54 -4.06
N GLN A 191 5.68 12.35 -5.01
CA GLN A 191 4.25 12.21 -4.81
C GLN A 191 3.88 10.84 -4.22
N ILE A 192 4.68 10.24 -3.32
CA ILE A 192 4.35 8.97 -2.67
C ILE A 192 4.53 9.04 -1.16
N TYR A 193 3.49 8.60 -0.44
CA TYR A 193 3.51 8.44 1.01
C TYR A 193 3.30 6.97 1.38
N TYR A 194 4.18 6.42 2.21
CA TYR A 194 4.07 5.06 2.72
C TYR A 194 3.40 5.03 4.09
N VAL A 195 2.29 4.30 4.21
CA VAL A 195 1.70 3.95 5.51
C VAL A 195 2.14 2.54 5.87
N MET A 196 3.19 2.42 6.68
CA MET A 196 3.74 1.13 7.12
C MET A 196 2.94 0.59 8.31
N VAL A 197 2.20 -0.50 8.07
CA VAL A 197 1.38 -1.21 9.05
C VAL A 197 2.13 -2.42 9.57
N GLY A 198 2.70 -2.28 10.78
CA GLY A 198 3.38 -3.36 11.48
C GLY A 198 2.41 -4.25 12.24
N ILE A 199 2.34 -5.53 11.90
CA ILE A 199 1.37 -6.49 12.42
C ILE A 199 2.00 -7.42 13.46
N GLY A 200 1.40 -7.53 14.64
CA GLY A 200 1.90 -8.40 15.70
C GLY A 200 2.76 -7.68 16.74
N ASP A 201 3.66 -8.45 17.38
CA ASP A 201 4.40 -8.05 18.59
C ASP A 201 5.89 -7.75 18.33
N ASP A 202 6.31 -7.62 17.06
CA ASP A 202 7.68 -7.24 16.74
C ASP A 202 8.02 -5.81 17.23
N ASN A 203 9.30 -5.48 17.32
CA ASN A 203 9.73 -4.12 17.68
C ASN A 203 9.57 -3.13 16.52
N PHE A 204 9.46 -3.62 15.29
CA PHE A 204 9.33 -2.88 14.04
C PHE A 204 10.42 -1.83 13.84
N ARG A 205 11.68 -2.15 14.19
CA ARG A 205 12.79 -1.19 14.16
C ARG A 205 12.88 -0.47 12.80
N PHE A 206 12.92 -1.21 11.69
CA PHE A 206 12.98 -0.59 10.36
C PHE A 206 11.84 0.39 10.12
N LEU A 207 10.59 0.00 10.39
CA LEU A 207 9.41 0.83 10.11
C LEU A 207 9.40 2.08 11.00
N ARG A 208 9.82 1.94 12.26
CA ARG A 208 9.91 3.07 13.20
C ARG A 208 11.01 4.03 12.81
N ASP A 209 12.21 3.51 12.51
CA ASP A 209 13.36 4.31 12.10
C ASP A 209 13.03 5.05 10.78
N ALA A 210 12.35 4.39 9.83
CA ALA A 210 11.92 5.01 8.58
C ALA A 210 10.87 6.11 8.79
N ALA A 211 9.87 5.90 9.67
CA ALA A 211 8.86 6.91 9.97
C ALA A 211 9.40 8.09 10.80
N GLU A 212 10.53 7.92 11.50
CA GLU A 212 11.23 9.00 12.19
C GLU A 212 12.11 9.82 11.23
N GLU A 213 12.78 9.15 10.28
CA GLU A 213 13.69 9.81 9.34
C GLU A 213 12.97 10.46 8.15
N PHE A 214 11.99 9.77 7.54
CA PHE A 214 11.41 10.18 6.26
C PHE A 214 10.02 10.81 6.44
N PRO A 215 9.81 12.08 6.01
CA PRO A 215 8.53 12.78 6.17
C PRO A 215 7.39 12.16 5.36
N ASN A 216 7.70 11.38 4.34
CA ASN A 216 6.74 10.65 3.52
C ASN A 216 6.52 9.20 3.97
N VAL A 217 6.88 8.86 5.21
CA VAL A 217 6.66 7.54 5.82
C VAL A 217 5.93 7.69 7.15
N GLY A 218 4.77 7.06 7.28
CA GLY A 218 4.07 6.89 8.55
C GLY A 218 4.16 5.45 9.06
N PHE A 219 4.15 5.29 10.38
CA PHE A 219 4.09 3.97 11.02
C PHE A 219 2.84 3.78 11.86
N VAL A 220 2.19 2.64 11.70
CA VAL A 220 1.00 2.22 12.45
C VAL A 220 1.23 0.82 12.98
N SER A 221 1.06 0.63 14.30
CA SER A 221 1.14 -0.70 14.90
C SER A 221 -0.25 -1.32 15.02
N ALA A 222 -0.40 -2.52 14.47
CA ALA A 222 -1.59 -3.36 14.52
C ALA A 222 -1.25 -4.67 15.24
N ARG A 223 -1.21 -4.63 16.58
CA ARG A 223 -0.88 -5.80 17.41
C ARG A 223 -1.71 -7.03 17.05
N ASP A 224 -3.01 -6.83 16.84
CA ASP A 224 -3.90 -7.80 16.21
C ASP A 224 -4.53 -7.11 14.99
N LEU A 225 -4.21 -7.60 13.79
CA LEU A 225 -4.72 -7.00 12.56
C LEU A 225 -6.25 -7.18 12.45
N GLY A 226 -6.82 -8.25 12.99
CA GLY A 226 -8.27 -8.49 13.01
C GLY A 226 -9.01 -7.48 13.89
N GLU A 227 -8.47 -7.15 15.06
CA GLU A 227 -8.94 -6.06 15.92
C GLU A 227 -8.78 -4.72 15.24
N PHE A 228 -7.61 -4.46 14.64
CA PHE A 228 -7.33 -3.23 13.92
C PHE A 228 -8.35 -2.96 12.82
N VAL A 229 -8.54 -3.93 11.92
CA VAL A 229 -9.47 -3.79 10.79
C VAL A 229 -10.92 -3.90 11.23
N GLY A 230 -11.22 -4.44 12.41
CA GLY A 230 -12.56 -4.51 12.98
C GLY A 230 -12.96 -3.27 13.78
N GLY A 231 -11.99 -2.45 14.18
CA GLY A 231 -12.18 -1.28 15.04
C GLY A 231 -12.99 -0.17 14.37
N ASP A 232 -13.69 0.60 15.20
CA ASP A 232 -14.43 1.78 14.73
C ASP A 232 -13.51 2.93 14.31
N ASP A 233 -12.28 2.93 14.83
CA ASP A 233 -11.20 3.89 14.59
C ASP A 233 -10.22 3.46 13.48
N ALA A 234 -10.58 2.42 12.71
CA ALA A 234 -9.70 1.87 11.68
C ALA A 234 -9.30 2.91 10.63
N TYR A 235 -10.20 3.82 10.25
CA TYR A 235 -9.89 4.86 9.26
C TYR A 235 -9.02 5.97 9.84
N GLU A 236 -9.21 6.36 11.09
CA GLU A 236 -8.31 7.28 11.79
C GLU A 236 -6.87 6.74 11.83
N LYS A 237 -6.70 5.41 11.91
CA LYS A 237 -5.38 4.77 11.84
C LYS A 237 -4.84 4.62 10.43
N LEU A 238 -5.70 4.37 9.43
CA LEU A 238 -5.29 4.27 8.02
C LEU A 238 -5.05 5.65 7.39
N LEU A 239 -5.56 6.71 8.00
CA LEU A 239 -5.41 8.11 7.56
C LEU A 239 -4.80 8.93 8.70
N PRO A 240 -3.53 8.63 9.08
CA PRO A 240 -2.87 9.34 10.16
C PRO A 240 -2.73 10.83 9.85
N ALA A 241 -2.57 11.65 10.89
CA ALA A 241 -2.53 13.11 10.76
C ALA A 241 -1.35 13.58 9.89
N GLU A 242 -0.24 12.84 9.93
CA GLU A 242 0.97 13.05 9.14
C GLU A 242 0.68 12.89 7.65
N LEU A 243 -0.01 11.80 7.25
CA LEU A 243 -0.47 11.59 5.88
C LEU A 243 -1.41 12.72 5.44
N CYS A 244 -2.36 13.10 6.28
CA CYS A 244 -3.31 14.17 5.94
C CYS A 244 -2.61 15.52 5.77
N SER A 245 -1.59 15.80 6.58
CA SER A 245 -0.77 17.01 6.46
C SER A 245 0.06 16.99 5.18
N TRP A 246 0.64 15.84 4.84
CA TRP A 246 1.37 15.65 3.59
C TRP A 246 0.46 15.85 2.37
N LEU A 247 -0.73 15.23 2.34
CA LEU A 247 -1.69 15.39 1.25
C LEU A 247 -2.07 16.85 0.99
N LYS A 248 -2.23 17.65 2.04
CA LYS A 248 -2.53 19.09 1.91
C LYS A 248 -1.37 19.87 1.30
N HIS A 249 -0.14 19.55 1.73
CA HIS A 249 1.04 20.23 1.20
C HIS A 249 1.21 19.98 -0.30
N GLU A 250 1.04 18.73 -0.73
CA GLU A 250 1.10 18.36 -2.15
C GLU A 250 -0.02 19.02 -2.97
N HIS A 251 -1.20 19.21 -2.39
CA HIS A 251 -2.33 19.86 -3.08
C HIS A 251 -2.15 21.39 -3.20
N GLU A 252 -1.71 22.06 -2.13
CA GLU A 252 -1.53 23.52 -2.12
C GLU A 252 -0.38 23.98 -3.03
N GLY A 253 0.63 23.12 -3.27
CA GLY A 253 1.74 23.41 -4.18
C GLY A 253 1.35 23.56 -5.66
N GLU A 254 0.18 23.05 -6.08
CA GLU A 254 -0.31 23.19 -7.46
C GLU A 254 -0.99 24.54 -7.74
N ASP A 255 -1.52 25.22 -6.72
CA ASP A 255 -2.32 26.45 -6.88
C ASP A 255 -1.47 27.74 -7.02
N ASP A 256 -0.19 27.70 -6.65
CA ASP A 256 0.72 28.88 -6.67
C ASP A 256 1.34 29.17 -8.07
N HIS A 257 0.91 28.46 -9.11
CA HIS A 257 1.40 28.61 -10.49
C HIS A 257 0.44 29.28 -11.49
N HIS A 258 -0.56 30.03 -11.01
CA HIS A 258 -1.49 30.78 -11.85
C HIS A 258 -1.28 32.31 -11.86
#